data_AF-A0A7H8M0L2-F1
#
_entry.id   AF-A0A7H8M0L2-F1
#
_cell.length_a   1.000
_cell.length_b   1.000
_cell.length_c   1.000
_cell.angle_alpha   90.00
_cell.angle_beta   90.00
_cell.angle_gamma   90.00
#
_symmetry.space_group_name_H-M   'P 1'
#
loop_
_entity.id
_entity.type
_entity.pdbx_description
1 polymer ?
#
loop_
_entity_poly.entity_id
_entity_poly.type
_entity_poly.pdbx_seq_one_letter_code
_entity_poly.pdbx_strand_id
1 'polypeptide(L)'
;MATITFPVPATTTSRFAVATDGIPPDLPGLLREAAAGPFHAHIAGRLGSPQLRLTREGSATLRWDPGEIRAAVPEDRPAAHAFRDASEFAVITAYAPITDQPRSAQVARAAAYAIARATGGVPADLVTGHVLAPPNAERTRFVLADRWLGDALPPFRANGRCTAADPDLDPEGVNGCACVRLRTRGLRRFGLPELQITDVACPHDLAALNVLRTAARRLLTDHWSWLATGPAGRDRTIPAALDLTQRDFNDFWGTTRRVPLTPPSPFQLTLAPLTARLLTVAPPADFDGTINDWLWGDTLPMGMYDILKSPADPPQAA
;
A
#
# COMPACT_ATOMS: atom_id res chain seq x y z
N MET A 1 -29.72 -5.65 3.00
CA MET A 1 -28.42 -5.08 2.58
C MET A 1 -27.44 -6.21 2.39
N ALA A 2 -26.73 -6.25 1.26
CA ALA A 2 -25.72 -7.28 1.02
C ALA A 2 -24.50 -7.07 1.96
N THR A 3 -23.90 -8.17 2.40
CA THR A 3 -22.76 -8.17 3.33
C THR A 3 -21.65 -9.08 2.82
N ILE A 4 -20.42 -8.79 3.23
CA ILE A 4 -19.24 -9.59 2.93
C ILE A 4 -18.61 -10.05 4.23
N THR A 5 -18.24 -11.31 4.31
CA THR A 5 -17.50 -11.87 5.44
C THR A 5 -16.13 -12.34 4.96
N PHE A 6 -15.08 -11.99 5.70
CA PHE A 6 -13.73 -12.46 5.43
C PHE A 6 -12.98 -12.79 6.74
N PRO A 7 -12.01 -13.73 6.67
CA PRO A 7 -11.21 -14.10 7.83
C PRO A 7 -10.17 -13.03 8.16
N VAL A 8 -10.03 -12.73 9.44
CA VAL A 8 -9.02 -11.87 10.04
C VAL A 8 -7.99 -12.76 10.75
N PRO A 9 -6.72 -12.75 10.32
CA PRO A 9 -5.69 -13.59 10.93
C PRO A 9 -5.40 -13.15 12.37
N ALA A 10 -5.11 -14.11 13.26
CA ALA A 10 -4.66 -13.79 14.61
C ALA A 10 -3.30 -13.09 14.62
N THR A 11 -2.43 -13.47 13.68
CA THR A 11 -1.08 -12.97 13.51
C THR A 11 -0.87 -12.55 12.07
N THR A 12 -0.30 -11.38 11.85
CA THR A 12 0.12 -10.91 10.52
C THR A 12 1.63 -10.93 10.38
N THR A 13 2.09 -10.98 9.13
CA THR A 13 3.50 -10.95 8.78
C THR A 13 3.78 -9.71 7.95
N SER A 14 4.80 -8.94 8.34
CA SER A 14 5.41 -7.90 7.51
C SER A 14 6.86 -8.28 7.22
N ARG A 15 7.31 -8.08 5.98
CA ARG A 15 8.67 -8.45 5.57
C ARG A 15 9.30 -7.35 4.75
N PHE A 16 10.51 -6.96 5.14
CA PHE A 16 11.35 -5.98 4.47
C PHE A 16 12.71 -6.60 4.19
N ALA A 17 13.44 -6.03 3.24
CA ALA A 17 14.82 -6.40 2.96
C ALA A 17 15.67 -5.15 2.79
N VAL A 18 16.96 -5.26 3.12
CA VAL A 18 17.98 -4.28 2.80
C VAL A 18 19.04 -4.98 1.98
N ALA A 19 19.23 -4.54 0.75
CA ALA A 19 20.20 -5.07 -0.20
C ALA A 19 21.51 -4.28 -0.14
N THR A 20 22.65 -4.97 -0.09
CA THR A 20 24.01 -4.38 -0.15
C THR A 20 25.03 -5.49 -0.46
N ASP A 21 26.28 -5.13 -0.71
CA ASP A 21 27.36 -6.07 -1.03
C ASP A 21 28.10 -6.61 0.21
N GLY A 22 27.76 -6.10 1.40
CA GLY A 22 28.31 -6.57 2.67
C GLY A 22 27.34 -6.39 3.82
N ILE A 23 26.64 -7.46 4.19
CA ILE A 23 25.76 -7.46 5.37
C ILE A 23 26.54 -7.86 6.61
N PRO A 24 26.57 -7.02 7.67
CA PRO A 24 27.23 -7.37 8.93
C PRO A 24 26.67 -8.66 9.54
N PRO A 25 27.51 -9.50 10.16
CA PRO A 25 27.06 -10.76 10.75
C PRO A 25 26.14 -10.56 11.96
N ASP A 26 26.33 -9.49 12.74
CA ASP A 26 25.51 -9.17 13.92
C ASP A 26 24.53 -8.02 13.63
N LEU A 27 23.43 -8.35 12.94
CA LEU A 27 22.33 -7.40 12.69
C LEU A 27 21.67 -6.89 13.99
N PRO A 28 21.44 -7.70 15.03
CA PRO A 28 20.96 -7.20 16.32
C PRO A 28 21.90 -6.17 16.96
N GLY A 29 23.21 -6.43 16.98
CA GLY A 29 24.22 -5.48 17.46
C GLY A 29 24.19 -4.17 16.68
N LEU A 30 24.20 -4.26 15.35
CA LEU A 30 24.08 -3.11 14.46
C LEU A 30 22.84 -2.26 14.79
N LEU A 31 21.68 -2.88 15.00
CA LEU A 31 20.46 -2.13 15.33
C LEU A 31 20.50 -1.50 16.72
N ARG A 32 21.14 -2.11 17.72
CA ARG A 32 21.29 -1.47 19.04
C ARG A 32 22.12 -0.19 18.98
N GLU A 33 23.08 -0.13 18.05
CA GLU A 33 23.95 1.03 17.87
C GLU A 33 23.36 2.07 16.90
N ALA A 34 22.81 1.62 15.78
CA ALA A 34 22.39 2.48 14.67
C ALA A 34 20.93 2.92 14.74
N ALA A 35 20.06 2.22 15.48
CA ALA A 35 18.67 2.63 15.57
C ALA A 35 18.56 3.90 16.42
N ALA A 36 18.05 4.96 15.81
CA ALA A 36 17.82 6.23 16.45
C ALA A 36 16.38 6.70 16.21
N GLY A 37 15.96 7.69 17.00
CA GLY A 37 14.65 8.30 16.87
C GLY A 37 13.52 7.50 17.53
N PRO A 38 12.25 7.79 17.18
CA PRO A 38 11.09 7.45 17.99
C PRO A 38 10.79 5.94 18.06
N PHE A 39 11.34 5.14 17.14
CA PHE A 39 11.16 3.69 17.13
C PHE A 39 12.28 2.92 17.84
N HIS A 40 13.34 3.57 18.32
CA HIS A 40 14.50 2.90 18.93
C HIS A 40 14.09 1.96 20.07
N ALA A 41 13.32 2.44 21.05
CA ALA A 41 12.88 1.63 22.19
C ALA A 41 12.02 0.43 21.75
N HIS A 42 11.18 0.61 20.73
CA HIS A 42 10.34 -0.46 20.19
C HIS A 42 11.14 -1.51 19.39
N ILE A 43 12.18 -1.10 18.67
CA ILE A 43 13.11 -2.01 18.01
C ILE A 43 13.85 -2.81 19.09
N ALA A 44 14.49 -2.13 20.04
CA ALA A 44 15.27 -2.75 21.10
C ALA A 44 14.46 -3.77 21.91
N GLY A 45 13.22 -3.42 22.29
CA GLY A 45 12.32 -4.31 23.04
C GLY A 45 11.82 -5.54 22.27
N ARG A 46 11.99 -5.58 20.94
CA ARG A 46 11.55 -6.70 20.08
C ARG A 46 12.71 -7.54 19.53
N LEU A 47 13.96 -7.05 19.62
CA LEU A 47 15.13 -7.81 19.20
C LEU A 47 15.21 -9.16 19.94
N GLY A 48 15.51 -10.22 19.19
CA GLY A 48 15.56 -11.58 19.75
C GLY A 48 14.19 -12.23 19.94
N SER A 49 13.09 -11.57 19.55
CA SER A 49 11.74 -12.14 19.57
C SER A 49 11.19 -12.38 18.16
N PRO A 50 10.15 -13.23 18.00
CA PRO A 50 9.44 -13.38 16.73
C PRO A 50 8.80 -12.09 16.20
N GLN A 51 8.57 -11.10 17.07
CA GLN A 51 8.00 -9.81 16.66
C GLN A 51 8.98 -8.97 15.83
N LEU A 52 10.27 -9.28 15.86
CA LEU A 52 11.29 -8.69 14.99
C LEU A 52 12.44 -9.68 14.78
N ARG A 53 12.31 -10.52 13.75
CA ARG A 53 13.34 -11.45 13.30
C ARG A 53 14.21 -10.81 12.23
N LEU A 54 15.52 -10.94 12.39
CA LEU A 54 16.54 -10.46 11.45
C LEU A 54 17.29 -11.68 10.91
N THR A 55 17.42 -11.77 9.60
CA THR A 55 18.19 -12.84 8.95
C THR A 55 19.08 -12.25 7.88
N ARG A 56 20.31 -12.74 7.79
CA ARG A 56 21.19 -12.51 6.63
C ARG A 56 20.92 -13.61 5.62
N GLU A 57 20.64 -13.23 4.38
CA GLU A 57 20.43 -14.15 3.26
C GLU A 57 21.39 -13.73 2.12
N GLY A 58 22.05 -14.71 1.49
CA GLY A 58 22.80 -14.48 0.25
C GLY A 58 21.95 -14.83 -0.97
N SER A 59 22.28 -14.27 -2.13
CA SER A 59 21.53 -14.47 -3.39
C SER A 59 21.22 -15.94 -3.72
N ALA A 60 22.17 -16.85 -3.47
CA ALA A 60 22.00 -18.29 -3.70
C ALA A 60 21.01 -18.99 -2.75
N THR A 61 20.63 -18.34 -1.65
CA THR A 61 19.77 -18.92 -0.59
C THR A 61 18.38 -18.30 -0.53
N LEU A 62 18.10 -17.31 -1.39
CA LEU A 62 16.83 -16.61 -1.39
C LEU A 62 15.69 -17.54 -1.79
N ARG A 63 14.57 -17.43 -1.07
CA ARG A 63 13.29 -18.09 -1.41
C ARG A 63 12.30 -17.15 -2.13
N TRP A 64 12.81 -16.03 -2.61
CA TRP A 64 12.06 -14.94 -3.23
C TRP A 64 12.98 -14.29 -4.27
N ASP A 65 12.41 -13.68 -5.30
CA ASP A 65 13.18 -13.10 -6.41
C ASP A 65 13.39 -11.59 -6.20
N PRO A 66 14.63 -11.10 -6.01
CA PRO A 66 14.93 -9.67 -6.01
C PRO A 66 14.50 -8.98 -7.32
N GLY A 67 14.49 -9.74 -8.40
CA GLY A 67 13.98 -9.38 -9.71
C GLY A 67 12.48 -9.12 -9.75
N GLU A 68 11.70 -9.34 -8.68
CA GLU A 68 10.30 -8.91 -8.55
C GLU A 68 10.13 -7.53 -7.88
N ILE A 69 11.19 -7.02 -7.23
CA ILE A 69 11.15 -5.70 -6.59
C ILE A 69 11.24 -4.61 -7.66
N ARG A 70 10.37 -3.61 -7.55
CA ARG A 70 10.21 -2.54 -8.54
C ARG A 70 10.39 -1.17 -7.91
N ALA A 71 10.69 -0.20 -8.76
CA ALA A 71 10.56 1.20 -8.43
C ALA A 71 9.07 1.56 -8.40
N ALA A 72 8.61 2.14 -7.31
CA ALA A 72 7.20 2.55 -7.21
C ALA A 72 6.92 3.82 -8.03
N VAL A 73 7.96 4.61 -8.33
CA VAL A 73 7.94 5.77 -9.22
C VAL A 73 9.21 5.78 -10.09
N PRO A 74 9.22 6.47 -11.25
CA PRO A 74 10.37 6.46 -12.17
C PRO A 74 11.70 6.86 -11.54
N GLU A 75 11.68 7.76 -10.56
CA GLU A 75 12.88 8.28 -9.89
C GLU A 75 13.60 7.21 -9.07
N ASP A 76 12.89 6.18 -8.61
CA ASP A 76 13.43 5.09 -7.78
C ASP A 76 14.03 3.94 -8.61
N ARG A 77 14.02 4.03 -9.95
CA ARG A 77 14.55 2.98 -10.84
C ARG A 77 16.01 2.61 -10.55
N PRO A 78 16.94 3.56 -10.34
CA PRO A 78 18.32 3.21 -10.01
C PRO A 78 18.41 2.40 -8.71
N ALA A 79 17.63 2.74 -7.69
CA ALA A 79 17.58 1.99 -6.44
C ALA A 79 17.02 0.57 -6.65
N ALA A 80 15.98 0.41 -7.47
CA ALA A 80 15.45 -0.92 -7.82
C ALA A 80 16.45 -1.78 -8.62
N HIS A 81 17.28 -1.17 -9.47
CA HIS A 81 18.38 -1.88 -10.13
C HIS A 81 19.46 -2.30 -9.13
N ALA A 82 19.95 -1.37 -8.30
CA ALA A 82 20.94 -1.68 -7.26
C ALA A 82 20.45 -2.76 -6.28
N PHE A 83 19.17 -2.75 -5.91
CA PHE A 83 18.57 -3.78 -5.07
C PHE A 83 18.61 -5.17 -5.73
N ARG A 84 18.37 -5.25 -7.05
CA ARG A 84 18.37 -6.50 -7.81
C ARG A 84 19.78 -7.07 -7.95
N ASP A 85 20.76 -6.20 -8.16
CA ASP A 85 22.13 -6.60 -8.49
C ASP A 85 22.95 -6.92 -7.23
N ALA A 86 22.42 -6.63 -6.04
CA ALA A 86 23.08 -6.91 -4.77
C ALA A 86 23.30 -8.41 -4.52
N SER A 87 24.41 -8.72 -3.86
CA SER A 87 24.78 -10.10 -3.52
C SER A 87 24.23 -10.58 -2.18
N GLU A 88 23.95 -9.66 -1.24
CA GLU A 88 23.49 -9.96 0.11
C GLU A 88 22.28 -9.15 0.56
N PHE A 89 21.49 -9.75 1.46
CA PHE A 89 20.25 -9.18 1.96
C PHE A 89 20.13 -9.35 3.47
N ALA A 90 19.92 -8.25 4.19
CA ALA A 90 19.32 -8.32 5.53
C ALA A 90 17.81 -8.36 5.37
N VAL A 91 17.19 -9.45 5.80
CA VAL A 91 15.74 -9.64 5.79
C VAL A 91 15.19 -9.40 7.18
N ILE A 92 14.24 -8.48 7.27
CA ILE A 92 13.56 -8.08 8.49
C ILE A 92 12.13 -8.63 8.41
N THR A 93 11.77 -9.51 9.33
CA THR A 93 10.43 -10.11 9.39
C THR A 93 9.80 -9.83 10.75
N ALA A 94 8.60 -9.26 10.75
CA ALA A 94 7.79 -9.12 11.95
C ALA A 94 6.58 -10.05 11.88
N TYR A 95 6.46 -10.93 12.87
CA TYR A 95 5.25 -11.70 13.15
C TYR A 95 4.57 -11.10 14.37
N ALA A 96 3.39 -10.51 14.20
CA ALA A 96 2.73 -9.82 15.30
C ALA A 96 1.23 -10.08 15.36
N PRO A 97 0.63 -10.04 16.55
CA PRO A 97 -0.82 -10.04 16.70
C PRO A 97 -1.44 -8.96 15.83
N ILE A 98 -2.61 -9.23 15.25
CA ILE A 98 -3.32 -8.25 14.43
C ILE A 98 -3.61 -6.94 15.19
N THR A 99 -3.77 -7.03 16.51
CA THR A 99 -3.99 -5.88 17.41
C THR A 99 -2.77 -4.99 17.61
N ASP A 100 -1.56 -5.42 17.21
CA ASP A 100 -0.34 -4.60 17.25
C ASP A 100 -0.14 -3.80 15.94
N GLN A 101 -1.06 -3.92 14.99
CA GLN A 101 -1.01 -3.15 13.75
C GLN A 101 -1.58 -1.74 13.94
N PRO A 102 -1.00 -0.71 13.28
CA PRO A 102 0.11 -0.79 12.33
C PRO A 102 1.52 -0.77 12.97
N ARG A 103 1.61 -0.65 14.30
CA ARG A 103 2.87 -0.35 15.01
C ARG A 103 3.93 -1.42 14.79
N SER A 104 3.55 -2.70 14.76
CA SER A 104 4.48 -3.80 14.44
C SER A 104 5.17 -3.60 13.09
N ALA A 105 4.37 -3.36 12.04
CA ALA A 105 4.88 -3.18 10.69
C ALA A 105 5.82 -1.96 10.62
N GLN A 106 5.44 -0.85 11.25
CA GLN A 106 6.27 0.36 11.32
C GLN A 106 7.62 0.10 11.99
N VAL A 107 7.67 -0.69 13.07
CA VAL A 107 8.92 -1.03 13.74
C VAL A 107 9.84 -1.88 12.86
N ALA A 108 9.28 -2.83 12.12
CA ALA A 108 10.06 -3.61 11.16
C ALA A 108 10.60 -2.74 10.01
N ARG A 109 9.82 -1.79 9.51
CA ARG A 109 10.29 -0.85 8.47
C ARG A 109 11.34 0.13 9.01
N ALA A 110 11.16 0.62 10.24
CA ALA A 110 12.14 1.45 10.93
C ALA A 110 13.47 0.71 11.12
N ALA A 111 13.44 -0.58 11.46
CA ALA A 111 14.63 -1.43 11.52
C ALA A 111 15.30 -1.58 10.14
N ALA A 112 14.52 -1.79 9.07
CA ALA A 112 15.05 -1.83 7.71
C ALA A 112 15.73 -0.50 7.32
N TYR A 113 15.11 0.64 7.66
CA TYR A 113 15.73 1.95 7.44
C TYR A 113 17.00 2.18 8.25
N ALA A 114 17.06 1.72 9.51
CA ALA A 114 18.26 1.82 10.34
C ALA A 114 19.41 0.97 9.77
N ILE A 115 19.13 -0.26 9.33
CA ILE A 115 20.12 -1.12 8.67
C ILE A 115 20.59 -0.47 7.36
N ALA A 116 19.66 -0.04 6.49
CA ALA A 116 19.99 0.61 5.23
C ALA A 116 20.88 1.85 5.42
N ARG A 117 20.59 2.66 6.44
CA ARG A 117 21.42 3.82 6.78
C ARG A 117 22.82 3.43 7.25
N ALA A 118 22.92 2.40 8.08
CA ALA A 118 24.19 1.95 8.64
C ALA A 118 25.08 1.25 7.59
N THR A 119 24.49 0.60 6.59
CA THR A 119 25.21 -0.15 5.56
C THR A 119 25.29 0.56 4.21
N GLY A 120 24.64 1.72 4.05
CA GLY A 120 24.44 2.34 2.74
C GLY A 120 23.58 1.51 1.77
N GLY A 121 22.83 0.53 2.29
CA GLY A 121 22.04 -0.40 1.49
C GLY A 121 20.71 0.17 0.99
N VAL A 122 20.06 -0.56 0.09
CA VAL A 122 18.75 -0.21 -0.48
C VAL A 122 17.63 -0.95 0.25
N PRO A 123 16.73 -0.26 0.97
CA PRO A 123 15.60 -0.90 1.62
C PRO A 123 14.46 -1.18 0.63
N ALA A 124 13.75 -2.29 0.81
CA ALA A 124 12.55 -2.66 0.07
C ALA A 124 11.48 -3.27 0.96
N ASP A 125 10.23 -3.04 0.60
CA ASP A 125 9.06 -3.69 1.17
C ASP A 125 8.68 -4.89 0.29
N LEU A 126 8.91 -6.10 0.82
CA LEU A 126 8.64 -7.35 0.10
C LEU A 126 7.13 -7.65 0.02
N VAL A 127 6.29 -6.94 0.78
CA VAL A 127 4.83 -7.10 0.73
C VAL A 127 4.24 -6.27 -0.41
N THR A 128 4.72 -5.04 -0.61
CA THR A 128 4.28 -4.22 -1.76
C THR A 128 5.04 -4.56 -3.03
N GLY A 129 6.25 -5.12 -2.91
CA GLY A 129 7.15 -5.41 -4.03
C GLY A 129 7.90 -4.17 -4.51
N HIS A 130 8.18 -3.21 -3.62
CA HIS A 130 8.77 -1.93 -4.00
C HIS A 130 10.00 -1.59 -3.16
N VAL A 131 10.98 -0.94 -3.79
CA VAL A 131 12.03 -0.23 -3.05
C VAL A 131 11.42 0.93 -2.26
N LEU A 132 12.00 1.22 -1.11
CA LEU A 132 11.59 2.30 -0.23
C LEU A 132 12.52 3.48 -0.46
N ALA A 133 12.01 4.52 -1.14
CA ALA A 133 12.73 5.77 -1.33
C ALA A 133 12.94 6.51 0.01
N PRO A 134 13.97 7.38 0.10
CA PRO A 134 14.11 8.32 1.21
C PRO A 134 12.86 9.20 1.41
N PRO A 135 12.62 9.74 2.62
CA PRO A 135 13.55 9.84 3.74
C PRO A 135 13.68 8.53 4.53
N ASN A 136 14.91 8.20 4.90
CA ASN A 136 15.33 6.94 5.56
C ASN A 136 14.88 6.83 7.02
N ALA A 137 13.71 7.38 7.39
CA ALA A 137 13.17 7.35 8.74
C ALA A 137 11.67 7.08 8.72
N GLU A 138 11.23 6.17 9.58
CA GLU A 138 9.81 5.85 9.73
C GLU A 138 9.06 6.98 10.42
N ARG A 139 7.90 7.37 9.87
CA ARG A 139 7.01 8.36 10.51
C ARG A 139 6.32 7.78 11.73
N THR A 140 6.21 8.57 12.80
CA THR A 140 5.51 8.15 14.03
C THR A 140 4.01 7.98 13.84
N ARG A 141 3.41 8.88 13.06
CA ARG A 141 2.03 8.78 12.56
C ARG A 141 2.01 7.88 11.34
N PHE A 142 1.12 6.90 11.35
CA PHE A 142 0.88 6.05 10.20
C PHE A 142 0.11 6.80 9.12
N VAL A 143 0.59 6.73 7.87
CA VAL A 143 -0.04 7.29 6.68
C VAL A 143 0.01 6.24 5.58
N LEU A 144 -1.14 5.79 5.05
CA LEU A 144 -1.19 4.66 4.11
C LEU A 144 -0.44 4.96 2.80
N ALA A 145 -0.45 6.23 2.35
CA ALA A 145 0.30 6.68 1.18
C ALA A 145 1.83 6.66 1.35
N ASP A 146 2.37 6.47 2.55
CA ASP A 146 3.81 6.32 2.78
C ASP A 146 4.29 4.94 2.35
N ARG A 147 3.96 4.52 1.13
CA ARG A 147 4.30 3.20 0.54
C ARG A 147 3.84 2.00 1.35
N TRP A 148 2.81 2.17 2.19
CA TRP A 148 2.16 1.06 2.89
C TRP A 148 1.15 0.32 2.01
N LEU A 149 0.83 0.87 0.84
CA LEU A 149 0.01 0.24 -0.19
C LEU A 149 0.84 0.15 -1.48
N GLY A 150 0.93 -1.04 -2.05
CA GLY A 150 1.38 -1.24 -3.42
C GLY A 150 0.24 -0.87 -4.34
N ASP A 151 0.35 0.32 -4.92
CA ASP A 151 -0.69 1.01 -5.68
C ASP A 151 -0.10 1.67 -6.93
N ALA A 152 0.91 1.03 -7.52
CA ALA A 152 1.54 1.54 -8.74
C ALA A 152 0.59 1.34 -9.93
N LEU A 153 0.47 2.38 -10.76
CA LEU A 153 -0.11 2.22 -12.08
C LEU A 153 0.71 1.20 -12.87
N PRO A 154 0.08 0.33 -13.67
CA PRO A 154 0.77 -0.50 -14.64
C PRO A 154 1.72 0.37 -15.47
N PRO A 155 2.87 -0.16 -15.93
CA PRO A 155 3.77 0.59 -16.79
C PRO A 155 2.96 1.21 -17.94
N PHE A 156 3.01 2.55 -18.00
CA PHE A 156 2.22 3.43 -18.87
C PHE A 156 1.87 2.78 -20.21
N ARG A 157 0.57 2.80 -20.56
CA ARG A 157 -0.02 2.47 -21.87
C ARG A 157 0.82 1.51 -22.72
N ALA A 158 1.22 0.35 -22.20
CA ALA A 158 1.93 -0.68 -22.97
C ALA A 158 3.00 -0.14 -23.95
N ASN A 159 4.00 0.63 -23.50
CA ASN A 159 5.02 1.20 -24.40
C ASN A 159 4.44 2.00 -25.61
N GLY A 160 3.28 2.66 -25.43
CA GLY A 160 2.58 3.39 -26.50
C GLY A 160 1.57 2.56 -27.32
N ARG A 161 1.11 1.39 -26.84
CA ARG A 161 0.20 0.50 -27.61
C ARG A 161 -1.29 0.61 -27.31
N CYS A 162 -1.72 1.30 -26.24
CA CYS A 162 -3.14 1.66 -26.15
C CYS A 162 -3.34 2.93 -26.98
N THR A 163 -3.94 2.76 -28.15
CA THR A 163 -4.27 3.81 -29.12
C THR A 163 -5.63 4.46 -28.86
N ALA A 164 -6.30 4.13 -27.75
CA ALA A 164 -7.56 4.77 -27.41
C ALA A 164 -7.35 6.28 -27.22
N ALA A 165 -8.26 7.03 -27.83
CA ALA A 165 -8.31 8.47 -27.73
C ALA A 165 -8.46 8.92 -26.27
N ASP A 166 -8.02 10.14 -26.01
CA ASP A 166 -8.28 10.82 -24.74
C ASP A 166 -9.81 10.99 -24.59
N PRO A 167 -10.44 10.63 -23.47
CA PRO A 167 -11.88 10.74 -23.27
C PRO A 167 -12.37 12.19 -23.34
N ASP A 168 -11.50 13.17 -23.05
CA ASP A 168 -11.81 14.60 -23.26
C ASP A 168 -11.88 14.97 -24.75
N LEU A 169 -11.18 14.22 -25.61
CA LEU A 169 -11.12 14.44 -27.06
C LEU A 169 -12.06 13.52 -27.85
N ASP A 170 -12.51 12.41 -27.24
CA ASP A 170 -13.43 11.42 -27.82
C ASP A 170 -14.33 10.80 -26.72
N PRO A 171 -15.47 11.43 -26.42
CA PRO A 171 -16.42 10.92 -25.41
C PRO A 171 -17.04 9.57 -25.80
N GLU A 172 -17.13 9.24 -27.09
CA GLU A 172 -17.58 7.90 -27.54
C GLU A 172 -16.48 6.84 -27.31
N GLY A 173 -15.23 7.28 -27.18
CA GLY A 173 -14.04 6.50 -26.86
C GLY A 173 -13.81 6.19 -25.37
N VAL A 174 -14.69 6.64 -24.46
CA VAL A 174 -14.63 6.36 -23.01
C VAL A 174 -14.52 4.85 -22.70
N ASN A 175 -15.07 4.01 -23.58
CA ASN A 175 -15.01 2.54 -23.48
C ASN A 175 -14.01 1.87 -24.44
N GLY A 176 -13.22 2.63 -25.21
CA GLY A 176 -12.41 2.11 -26.33
C GLY A 176 -11.23 1.19 -25.94
N CYS A 177 -10.77 1.19 -24.68
CA CYS A 177 -9.62 0.39 -24.21
C CYS A 177 -9.79 -0.03 -22.74
N ALA A 178 -10.79 -0.86 -22.43
CA ALA A 178 -11.09 -1.41 -21.09
C ALA A 178 -10.13 -2.53 -20.64
N CYS A 179 -8.81 -2.29 -20.67
CA CYS A 179 -7.79 -3.31 -20.43
C CYS A 179 -7.06 -3.16 -19.08
N VAL A 180 -7.32 -2.09 -18.33
CA VAL A 180 -6.62 -1.82 -17.08
C VAL A 180 -7.23 -2.64 -15.95
N ARG A 181 -6.36 -3.38 -15.26
CA ARG A 181 -6.65 -4.04 -13.98
C ARG A 181 -5.70 -3.49 -12.94
N LEU A 182 -6.25 -2.89 -11.89
CA LEU A 182 -5.49 -2.42 -10.74
C LEU A 182 -5.79 -3.31 -9.54
N ARG A 183 -4.76 -3.60 -8.75
CA ARG A 183 -4.88 -4.42 -7.55
C ARG A 183 -3.95 -3.88 -6.47
N THR A 184 -4.48 -3.74 -5.26
CA THR A 184 -3.66 -3.37 -4.11
C THR A 184 -2.75 -4.51 -3.67
N ARG A 185 -1.64 -4.14 -3.03
CA ARG A 185 -0.80 -5.05 -2.25
C ARG A 185 -0.49 -4.43 -0.90
N GLY A 186 -0.59 -5.18 0.18
CA GLY A 186 -0.18 -4.73 1.52
C GLY A 186 -1.33 -4.49 2.49
N LEU A 187 -2.60 -4.64 2.09
CA LEU A 187 -3.70 -4.63 3.06
C LEU A 187 -3.66 -5.87 3.96
N ARG A 188 -3.14 -6.98 3.45
CA ARG A 188 -3.08 -8.25 4.20
C ARG A 188 -2.23 -8.22 5.46
N ARG A 189 -1.17 -7.41 5.52
CA ARG A 189 -0.38 -7.22 6.76
C ARG A 189 -1.15 -6.49 7.87
N PHE A 190 -2.28 -5.86 7.51
CA PHE A 190 -3.21 -5.21 8.42
C PHE A 190 -4.51 -6.01 8.59
N GLY A 191 -4.54 -7.29 8.21
CA GLY A 191 -5.70 -8.16 8.43
C GLY A 191 -6.87 -7.96 7.47
N LEU A 192 -6.67 -7.19 6.39
CA LEU A 192 -7.68 -6.93 5.38
C LEU A 192 -7.42 -7.70 4.07
N PRO A 193 -8.46 -8.07 3.30
CA PRO A 193 -8.33 -8.46 1.91
C PRO A 193 -7.66 -7.38 1.06
N GLU A 194 -6.98 -7.78 -0.01
CA GLU A 194 -6.59 -6.82 -1.06
C GLU A 194 -7.83 -6.39 -1.87
N LEU A 195 -7.73 -5.27 -2.58
CA LEU A 195 -8.78 -4.74 -3.46
C LEU A 195 -8.35 -4.85 -4.92
N GLN A 196 -9.32 -5.02 -5.82
CA GLN A 196 -9.11 -5.03 -7.27
C GLN A 196 -10.23 -4.29 -7.98
N ILE A 197 -9.88 -3.57 -9.04
CA ILE A 197 -10.80 -3.00 -10.02
C ILE A 197 -10.34 -3.44 -11.42
N THR A 198 -11.28 -3.81 -12.28
CA THR A 198 -11.01 -4.38 -13.62
C THR A 198 -11.80 -3.64 -14.69
N ASP A 199 -11.45 -3.91 -15.95
CA ASP A 199 -12.18 -3.39 -17.10
C ASP A 199 -12.19 -1.86 -17.17
N VAL A 200 -11.17 -1.25 -16.56
CA VAL A 200 -10.97 0.19 -16.52
C VAL A 200 -10.33 0.63 -17.83
N ALA A 201 -10.87 1.69 -18.42
CA ALA A 201 -10.28 2.30 -19.60
C ALA A 201 -8.95 2.96 -19.23
N CYS A 202 -7.93 2.85 -20.09
CA CYS A 202 -6.61 3.48 -19.84
C CYS A 202 -6.67 4.93 -19.33
N PRO A 203 -7.55 5.81 -19.85
CA PRO A 203 -7.67 7.17 -19.35
C PRO A 203 -8.19 7.33 -17.91
N HIS A 204 -8.87 6.31 -17.37
CA HIS A 204 -9.44 6.33 -16.03
C HIS A 204 -8.59 5.56 -15.02
N ASP A 205 -7.36 5.18 -15.37
CA ASP A 205 -6.49 4.39 -14.49
C ASP A 205 -6.15 5.11 -13.18
N LEU A 206 -5.86 6.41 -13.23
CA LEU A 206 -5.57 7.22 -12.05
C LEU A 206 -6.82 7.44 -11.19
N ALA A 207 -7.98 7.68 -11.80
CA ALA A 207 -9.27 7.76 -11.12
C ALA A 207 -9.57 6.45 -10.37
N ALA A 208 -9.50 5.32 -11.07
CA ALA A 208 -9.66 3.99 -10.49
C ALA A 208 -8.67 3.72 -9.36
N LEU A 209 -7.41 4.17 -9.53
CA LEU A 209 -6.40 4.03 -8.50
C LEU A 209 -6.75 4.83 -7.24
N ASN A 210 -7.23 6.06 -7.39
CA ASN A 210 -7.63 6.91 -6.27
C ASN A 210 -8.89 6.39 -5.56
N VAL A 211 -9.81 5.75 -6.29
CA VAL A 211 -10.91 4.98 -5.67
C VAL A 211 -10.36 3.83 -4.82
N LEU A 212 -9.43 3.02 -5.33
CA LEU A 212 -8.81 1.93 -4.55
C LEU A 212 -8.08 2.44 -3.31
N ARG A 213 -7.31 3.53 -3.43
CA ARG A 213 -6.58 4.15 -2.32
C ARG A 213 -7.52 4.62 -1.21
N THR A 214 -8.61 5.27 -1.60
CA THR A 214 -9.62 5.79 -0.68
C THR A 214 -10.40 4.66 0.00
N ALA A 215 -10.82 3.65 -0.77
CA ALA A 215 -11.48 2.46 -0.25
C ALA A 215 -10.58 1.69 0.73
N ALA A 216 -9.30 1.53 0.41
CA ALA A 216 -8.30 0.91 1.28
C ALA A 216 -8.19 1.66 2.62
N ARG A 217 -8.14 3.00 2.59
CA ARG A 217 -8.07 3.82 3.80
C ARG A 217 -9.35 3.73 4.64
N ARG A 218 -10.52 3.78 4.00
CA ARG A 218 -11.82 3.64 4.67
C ARG A 218 -11.92 2.29 5.38
N LEU A 219 -11.65 1.19 4.66
CA LEU A 219 -11.68 -0.17 5.21
C LEU A 219 -10.72 -0.36 6.39
N LEU A 220 -9.51 0.23 6.30
CA LEU A 220 -8.50 0.17 7.35
C LEU A 220 -8.95 0.91 8.62
N THR A 221 -9.56 2.09 8.46
CA THR A 221 -10.09 2.88 9.57
C THR A 221 -11.20 2.13 10.30
N ASP A 222 -12.15 1.57 9.54
CA ASP A 222 -13.23 0.77 10.10
C ASP A 222 -12.68 -0.51 10.73
N HIS A 223 -11.61 -1.10 10.17
CA HIS A 223 -10.99 -2.31 10.68
C HIS A 223 -10.36 -2.11 12.04
N TRP A 224 -9.59 -1.04 12.21
CA TRP A 224 -8.97 -0.74 13.50
C TRP A 224 -10.01 -0.37 14.55
N SER A 225 -11.08 0.32 14.15
CA SER A 225 -12.21 0.60 15.04
C SER A 225 -12.87 -0.70 15.51
N TRP A 226 -13.07 -1.66 14.60
CA TRP A 226 -13.60 -2.98 14.93
C TRP A 226 -12.64 -3.81 15.80
N LEU A 227 -11.32 -3.81 15.52
CA LEU A 227 -10.35 -4.52 16.36
C LEU A 227 -10.32 -3.96 17.80
N ALA A 228 -10.48 -2.64 17.95
CA ALA A 228 -10.52 -1.99 19.25
C ALA A 228 -11.71 -2.42 20.13
N THR A 229 -12.78 -2.99 19.55
CA THR A 229 -13.90 -3.55 20.33
C THR A 229 -13.59 -4.92 20.91
N GLY A 230 -12.40 -5.49 20.67
CA GLY A 230 -12.00 -6.82 21.17
C GLY A 230 -12.87 -7.96 20.62
N PRO A 231 -13.01 -8.12 19.29
CA PRO A 231 -13.88 -9.13 18.71
C PRO A 231 -13.44 -10.55 19.12
N ALA A 232 -14.38 -11.35 19.60
CA ALA A 232 -14.13 -12.74 19.99
C ALA A 232 -13.91 -13.66 18.78
N GLY A 233 -14.57 -13.35 17.65
CA GLY A 233 -14.45 -14.09 16.40
C GLY A 233 -13.26 -13.67 15.55
N ARG A 234 -12.83 -14.58 14.67
CA ARG A 234 -11.79 -14.32 13.66
C ARG A 234 -12.35 -13.99 12.28
N ASP A 235 -13.65 -13.84 12.16
CA ASP A 235 -14.31 -13.39 10.93
C ASP A 235 -14.86 -11.99 11.13
N ARG A 236 -14.74 -11.17 10.10
CA ARG A 236 -15.30 -9.83 10.08
C ARG A 236 -16.33 -9.74 8.97
N THR A 237 -17.54 -9.33 9.33
CA THR A 237 -18.61 -9.02 8.38
C THR A 237 -18.72 -7.51 8.22
N ILE A 238 -18.78 -7.05 6.97
CA ILE A 238 -18.97 -5.64 6.60
C ILE A 238 -20.12 -5.50 5.60
N PRO A 239 -20.74 -4.32 5.48
CA PRO A 239 -21.62 -4.01 4.36
C PRO A 239 -20.89 -4.15 3.02
N ALA A 240 -21.57 -4.63 1.99
CA ALA A 240 -21.05 -4.68 0.63
C ALA A 240 -21.01 -3.29 -0.02
N ALA A 241 -21.98 -2.43 0.29
CA ALA A 241 -21.95 -1.02 -0.11
C ALA A 241 -21.01 -0.24 0.81
N LEU A 242 -20.13 0.57 0.23
CA LEU A 242 -19.17 1.40 0.96
C LEU A 242 -19.26 2.86 0.49
N ASP A 243 -19.40 3.76 1.46
CA ASP A 243 -19.40 5.19 1.25
C ASP A 243 -17.99 5.76 1.41
N LEU A 244 -17.44 6.35 0.36
CA LEU A 244 -16.16 7.04 0.39
C LEU A 244 -16.35 8.53 0.65
N THR A 245 -15.62 9.05 1.63
CA THR A 245 -15.70 10.46 2.02
C THR A 245 -14.43 11.23 1.65
N GLN A 246 -14.54 12.56 1.62
CA GLN A 246 -13.36 13.45 1.51
C GLN A 246 -12.34 13.21 2.62
N ARG A 247 -12.77 12.82 3.81
CA ARG A 247 -11.86 12.49 4.91
C ARG A 247 -11.03 11.26 4.59
N ASP A 248 -11.63 10.21 4.02
CA ASP A 248 -10.92 9.00 3.65
C ASP A 248 -9.83 9.29 2.60
N PHE A 249 -10.14 10.13 1.62
CA PHE A 249 -9.19 10.53 0.58
C PHE A 249 -8.02 11.33 1.18
N ASN A 250 -8.30 12.34 2.01
CA ASN A 250 -7.24 13.16 2.63
C ASN A 250 -6.40 12.36 3.64
N ASP A 251 -7.04 11.49 4.43
CA ASP A 251 -6.33 10.65 5.40
C ASP A 251 -5.44 9.61 4.73
N PHE A 252 -5.78 9.14 3.52
CA PHE A 252 -4.92 8.26 2.75
C PHE A 252 -3.55 8.91 2.52
N TRP A 253 -3.56 10.17 2.05
CA TRP A 253 -2.38 10.98 1.78
C TRP A 253 -1.70 11.52 3.05
N GLY A 254 -2.41 11.51 4.18
CA GLY A 254 -1.89 12.00 5.46
C GLY A 254 -1.62 13.50 5.49
N THR A 255 -2.08 14.24 4.49
CA THR A 255 -1.87 15.69 4.33
C THR A 255 -2.76 16.50 5.26
N THR A 256 -2.23 17.62 5.79
CA THR A 256 -3.03 18.63 6.47
C THR A 256 -3.80 19.53 5.50
N ARG A 257 -3.34 19.62 4.25
CA ARG A 257 -4.01 20.35 3.17
C ARG A 257 -5.18 19.53 2.67
N ARG A 258 -6.40 19.98 3.00
CA ARG A 258 -7.63 19.35 2.56
C ARG A 258 -7.84 19.64 1.08
N VAL A 259 -7.86 18.60 0.25
CA VAL A 259 -8.38 18.71 -1.12
C VAL A 259 -9.90 18.72 -1.00
N PRO A 260 -10.60 19.80 -1.42
CA PRO A 260 -12.06 19.81 -1.50
C PRO A 260 -12.52 18.73 -2.48
N LEU A 261 -13.39 17.82 -2.04
CA LEU A 261 -14.14 16.99 -2.98
C LEU A 261 -15.45 17.72 -3.25
N THR A 262 -15.72 18.05 -4.50
CA THR A 262 -17.06 18.46 -4.91
C THR A 262 -17.99 17.24 -4.89
N PRO A 263 -19.30 17.43 -4.63
CA PRO A 263 -20.29 16.35 -4.72
C PRO A 263 -20.21 15.59 -6.05
N PRO A 264 -20.61 14.30 -6.08
CA PRO A 264 -21.34 13.58 -5.04
C PRO A 264 -20.45 13.07 -3.89
N SER A 265 -20.81 13.43 -2.66
CA SER A 265 -20.22 12.85 -1.44
C SER A 265 -21.35 12.47 -0.47
N PRO A 266 -21.41 11.22 0.01
CA PRO A 266 -20.43 10.16 -0.20
C PRO A 266 -20.41 9.62 -1.64
N PHE A 267 -19.21 9.25 -2.10
CA PHE A 267 -19.05 8.51 -3.35
C PHE A 267 -19.22 7.02 -3.05
N GLN A 268 -20.29 6.42 -3.57
CA GLN A 268 -20.65 5.04 -3.24
C GLN A 268 -19.97 4.05 -4.17
N LEU A 269 -19.58 2.90 -3.61
CA LEU A 269 -19.10 1.74 -4.36
C LEU A 269 -19.69 0.45 -3.79
N THR A 270 -19.64 -0.61 -4.59
CA THR A 270 -19.96 -1.97 -4.16
C THR A 270 -18.70 -2.81 -4.09
N LEU A 271 -18.56 -3.54 -2.99
CA LEU A 271 -17.57 -4.59 -2.79
C LEU A 271 -18.20 -5.95 -3.10
N ALA A 272 -17.42 -6.85 -3.67
CA ALA A 272 -17.78 -8.27 -3.75
C ALA A 272 -16.56 -9.18 -3.51
N PRO A 273 -16.73 -10.34 -2.87
CA PRO A 273 -15.61 -11.27 -2.69
C PRO A 273 -15.26 -11.94 -4.03
N LEU A 274 -14.02 -11.75 -4.48
CA LEU A 274 -13.45 -12.58 -5.55
C LEU A 274 -12.77 -13.82 -4.96
N THR A 275 -12.11 -13.65 -3.81
CA THR A 275 -11.60 -14.72 -2.95
C THR A 275 -11.71 -14.26 -1.49
N ALA A 276 -11.45 -15.16 -0.52
CA ALA A 276 -11.36 -14.79 0.89
C ALA A 276 -10.31 -13.69 1.22
N ARG A 277 -9.40 -13.38 0.28
CA ARG A 277 -8.30 -12.41 0.46
C ARG A 277 -8.26 -11.34 -0.62
N LEU A 278 -9.29 -11.25 -1.45
CA LEU A 278 -9.39 -10.30 -2.56
C LEU A 278 -10.83 -9.90 -2.78
N LEU A 279 -11.11 -8.60 -2.67
CA LEU A 279 -12.42 -8.01 -2.98
C LEU A 279 -12.34 -7.27 -4.31
N THR A 280 -13.39 -7.35 -5.11
CA THR A 280 -13.60 -6.47 -6.26
C THR A 280 -14.31 -5.21 -5.83
N VAL A 281 -13.91 -4.10 -6.44
CA VAL A 281 -14.55 -2.79 -6.35
C VAL A 281 -15.29 -2.55 -7.67
N ALA A 282 -16.56 -2.18 -7.57
CA ALA A 282 -17.45 -1.90 -8.69
C ALA A 282 -18.35 -0.70 -8.35
N PRO A 283 -19.01 -0.08 -9.35
CA PRO A 283 -20.07 0.89 -9.09
C PRO A 283 -21.19 0.34 -8.20
N PRO A 284 -22.05 1.22 -7.65
CA PRO A 284 -23.30 0.82 -7.01
C PRO A 284 -24.14 -0.10 -7.90
N ALA A 285 -24.85 -1.06 -7.30
CA ALA A 285 -25.62 -2.04 -8.05
C ALA A 285 -26.80 -1.44 -8.84
N ASP A 286 -27.22 -0.24 -8.47
CA ASP A 286 -28.27 0.58 -9.09
C ASP A 286 -27.70 1.65 -10.04
N PHE A 287 -26.40 1.63 -10.31
CA PHE A 287 -25.79 2.53 -11.29
C PHE A 287 -26.03 2.03 -12.71
N ASP A 288 -26.84 2.78 -13.48
CA ASP A 288 -27.12 2.51 -14.89
C ASP A 288 -25.96 3.02 -15.78
N GLY A 289 -24.84 2.27 -15.80
CA GLY A 289 -23.68 2.58 -16.62
C GLY A 289 -22.53 1.60 -16.49
N THR A 290 -21.47 1.80 -17.27
CA THR A 290 -20.23 1.04 -17.19
C THR A 290 -19.33 1.53 -16.05
N ILE A 291 -18.29 0.76 -15.72
CA ILE A 291 -17.28 1.22 -14.77
C ILE A 291 -16.57 2.50 -15.22
N ASN A 292 -16.47 2.75 -16.53
CA ASN A 292 -15.83 3.94 -17.08
C ASN A 292 -16.74 5.15 -16.94
N ASP A 293 -18.05 4.99 -17.16
CA ASP A 293 -19.04 6.04 -16.90
C ASP A 293 -19.06 6.45 -15.42
N TRP A 294 -18.85 5.49 -14.52
CA TRP A 294 -18.75 5.71 -13.07
C TRP A 294 -17.43 6.38 -12.63
N LEU A 295 -16.37 6.23 -13.41
CA LEU A 295 -15.07 6.85 -13.16
C LEU A 295 -14.93 8.19 -13.91
N TRP A 296 -15.99 8.68 -14.55
CA TRP A 296 -15.98 9.81 -15.45
C TRP A 296 -17.10 10.83 -15.16
N GLY A 297 -16.88 12.09 -15.55
CA GLY A 297 -17.86 13.17 -15.46
C GLY A 297 -18.31 13.51 -14.03
N ASP A 298 -19.59 13.87 -13.86
CA ASP A 298 -20.10 14.34 -12.57
C ASP A 298 -20.26 13.23 -11.50
N THR A 299 -19.87 11.99 -11.81
CA THR A 299 -20.05 10.84 -10.91
C THR A 299 -18.88 10.68 -9.94
N LEU A 300 -17.65 11.04 -10.33
CA LEU A 300 -16.47 10.94 -9.48
C LEU A 300 -16.13 12.33 -8.89
N PRO A 301 -15.81 12.41 -7.59
CA PRO A 301 -15.40 13.69 -7.00
C PRO A 301 -14.15 14.26 -7.67
N MET A 302 -14.19 15.54 -8.05
CA MET A 302 -13.15 16.24 -8.83
C MET A 302 -11.71 16.08 -8.30
N GLY A 303 -11.54 15.89 -6.98
CA GLY A 303 -10.21 15.67 -6.39
C GLY A 303 -9.59 14.29 -6.65
N MET A 304 -10.33 13.33 -7.19
CA MET A 304 -9.85 11.96 -7.43
C MET A 304 -9.25 11.75 -8.83
N TYR A 305 -9.42 12.68 -9.77
CA TYR A 305 -8.92 12.53 -11.15
C TYR A 305 -7.40 12.63 -11.27
N ASP A 306 -6.78 13.63 -10.65
CA ASP A 306 -5.42 14.08 -11.06
C ASP A 306 -4.32 13.82 -10.03
N ILE A 307 -4.65 13.27 -8.86
CA ILE A 307 -3.68 13.19 -7.75
C ILE A 307 -2.87 11.90 -7.84
N LEU A 308 -1.71 11.99 -8.49
CA LEU A 308 -0.74 10.90 -8.59
C LEU A 308 0.20 10.83 -7.36
N LYS A 309 0.59 11.98 -6.82
CA LYS A 309 1.45 12.13 -5.64
C LYS A 309 0.93 13.31 -4.81
N SER A 310 0.65 13.13 -3.53
CA SER A 310 0.48 14.25 -2.59
C SER A 310 1.85 14.60 -2.00
N PRO A 311 2.22 15.89 -1.87
CA PRO A 311 3.30 16.28 -1.00
C PRO A 311 2.83 16.00 0.43
N ALA A 312 3.13 14.83 0.96
CA ALA A 312 2.98 14.61 2.38
C ALA A 312 3.85 15.67 3.07
N ASP A 313 3.32 16.36 4.09
CA ASP A 313 4.11 17.32 4.85
C ASP A 313 5.39 16.60 5.32
N PRO A 314 6.59 17.16 5.06
CA PRO A 314 7.82 16.55 5.55
C PRO A 314 7.67 16.34 7.06
N PRO A 315 8.20 15.23 7.61
CA PRO A 315 8.15 15.02 9.05
C PRO A 315 8.71 16.28 9.73
N GLN A 316 7.89 16.96 10.53
CA GLN A 316 8.40 18.01 11.40
C GLN A 316 9.48 17.35 12.25
N ALA A 317 10.69 17.90 12.18
CA ALA A 317 11.78 17.50 13.08
C ALA A 317 11.26 17.69 14.50
N ALA A 318 11.16 16.58 15.24
CA ALA A 318 10.96 16.60 16.68
C ALA A 318 12.30 16.90 17.36
#